data_AF-A0A7S2S2N0-F1
#
_entry.id   AF-A0A7S2S2N0-F1
#
_cell.length_a   1.000
_cell.length_b   1.000
_cell.length_c   1.000
_cell.angle_alpha   90.00
_cell.angle_beta   90.00
_cell.angle_gamma   90.00
#
_symmetry.space_group_name_H-M   'P 1'
#
loop_
_entity.id
_entity.type
_entity.pdbx_description
1 polymer ?
#
loop_
_entity_poly.entity_id
_entity_poly.type
_entity_poly.pdbx_seq_one_letter_code
_entity_poly.pdbx_strand_id
1 'polypeptide(L)'
;TRLGIAAPPFMGQLMVRTVGHREAEKGLALGNLYSPEEALKVGLVDEVVPQPLVMKRAQKKAKQWAKISPEARVASKMLTREQYLDDLIKSRKEDTDNFCSFIKTKTVQSGLSAYLASLKKR
;
A
#
# COMPACT_ATOMS: atom_id res chain seq x y z
N THR A 1 -5.43 -12.25 -7.92
CA THR A 1 -4.99 -11.98 -6.54
C THR A 1 -5.36 -13.16 -5.65
N ARG A 2 -4.66 -13.38 -4.53
CA ARG A 2 -4.89 -14.57 -3.66
C ARG A 2 -6.24 -14.60 -2.95
N LEU A 3 -6.90 -13.45 -2.80
CA LEU A 3 -8.19 -13.31 -2.12
C LEU A 3 -9.39 -13.24 -3.07
N GLY A 4 -9.16 -13.26 -4.40
CA GLY A 4 -10.22 -13.09 -5.38
C GLY A 4 -10.79 -11.65 -5.47
N ILE A 5 -10.14 -10.69 -4.81
CA ILE A 5 -10.50 -9.26 -4.86
C ILE A 5 -9.35 -8.45 -5.45
N ALA A 6 -9.68 -7.45 -6.27
CA ALA A 6 -8.69 -6.51 -6.80
C ALA A 6 -8.36 -5.43 -5.75
N ALA A 7 -7.11 -4.96 -5.75
CA ALA A 7 -6.77 -3.77 -4.98
C ALA A 7 -7.48 -2.55 -5.59
N PRO A 8 -8.00 -1.62 -4.77
CA PRO A 8 -8.58 -0.37 -5.28
C PRO A 8 -7.56 0.42 -6.13
N PRO A 9 -8.01 1.16 -7.16
CA PRO A 9 -7.14 1.92 -8.06
C PRO A 9 -6.13 2.80 -7.32
N PHE A 10 -6.55 3.55 -6.29
CA PHE A 10 -5.63 4.41 -5.54
C PHE A 10 -4.48 3.64 -4.88
N MET A 11 -4.77 2.46 -4.35
CA MET A 11 -3.78 1.61 -3.69
C MET A 11 -2.84 0.98 -4.70
N GLY A 12 -3.37 0.47 -5.83
CA GLY A 12 -2.55 -0.09 -6.91
C GLY A 12 -1.61 0.95 -7.50
N GLN A 13 -2.12 2.16 -7.73
CA GLN A 13 -1.36 3.30 -8.26
C GLN A 13 -0.31 3.83 -7.26
N LEU A 14 -0.56 3.71 -5.95
CA LEU A 14 0.47 3.98 -4.94
C LEU A 14 1.59 2.94 -5.03
N MET A 15 1.27 1.65 -5.18
CA MET A 15 2.28 0.60 -5.34
C MET A 15 3.14 0.81 -6.60
N VAL A 16 2.54 1.19 -7.73
CA VAL A 16 3.28 1.54 -8.96
C VAL A 16 4.29 2.66 -8.72
N ARG A 17 3.94 3.69 -7.94
CA ARG A 17 4.84 4.80 -7.62
C ARG A 17 5.92 4.44 -6.61
N THR A 18 5.67 3.46 -5.75
CA THR A 18 6.64 3.00 -4.75
C THR A 18 7.68 2.05 -5.34
N VAL A 19 7.25 1.02 -6.08
CA VAL A 19 8.15 -0.07 -6.53
C VAL A 19 8.35 -0.14 -8.05
N GLY A 20 7.75 0.80 -8.79
CA GLY A 20 7.76 0.82 -10.24
C GLY A 20 6.68 -0.07 -10.87
N HIS A 21 6.40 0.17 -12.15
CA HIS A 21 5.26 -0.43 -12.85
C HIS A 21 5.29 -1.96 -12.89
N ARG A 22 6.44 -2.56 -13.26
CA ARG A 22 6.53 -4.02 -13.46
C ARG A 22 6.44 -4.81 -12.15
N GLU A 23 7.07 -4.33 -11.09
CA GLU A 23 6.99 -5.01 -9.79
C GLU A 23 5.62 -4.82 -9.15
N ALA A 24 4.98 -3.66 -9.34
CA ALA A 24 3.60 -3.45 -8.93
C ALA A 24 2.62 -4.37 -9.67
N GLU A 25 2.74 -4.50 -10.99
CA GLU A 25 1.92 -5.40 -11.81
C GLU A 25 1.97 -6.85 -11.29
N LYS A 26 3.19 -7.39 -11.12
CA LYS A 26 3.40 -8.74 -10.57
C LYS A 26 2.83 -8.85 -9.16
N GLY A 27 3.17 -7.91 -8.28
CA GLY A 27 2.77 -7.93 -6.88
C GLY A 27 1.26 -7.90 -6.70
N LEU A 28 0.57 -7.03 -7.45
CA LEU A 28 -0.88 -6.90 -7.43
C LEU A 28 -1.56 -8.14 -8.03
N ALA A 29 -1.11 -8.63 -9.18
CA ALA A 29 -1.72 -9.77 -9.85
C ALA A 29 -1.58 -11.07 -9.05
N LEU A 30 -0.36 -11.37 -8.61
CA LEU A 30 0.01 -12.61 -7.90
C LEU A 30 -0.30 -12.55 -6.40
N GLY A 31 -0.55 -11.36 -5.85
CA GLY A 31 -0.72 -11.14 -4.42
C GLY A 31 0.54 -11.52 -3.64
N ASN A 32 1.71 -11.08 -4.12
CA ASN A 32 2.99 -11.42 -3.51
C ASN A 32 3.09 -10.88 -2.07
N LEU A 33 3.60 -11.73 -1.18
CA LEU A 33 4.01 -11.34 0.16
C LEU A 33 5.53 -11.38 0.16
N TYR A 34 6.16 -10.22 0.24
CA TYR A 34 7.61 -10.08 0.14
C TYR A 34 8.28 -10.43 1.47
N SER A 35 9.41 -11.14 1.42
CA SER A 35 10.34 -11.18 2.55
C SER A 35 10.90 -9.78 2.83
N PRO A 36 11.48 -9.51 4.01
CA PRO A 36 12.13 -8.23 4.27
C PRO A 36 13.18 -7.85 3.22
N GLU A 37 14.01 -8.81 2.80
CA GLU A 37 15.08 -8.62 1.82
C GLU A 37 14.53 -8.33 0.42
N GLU A 38 13.48 -9.05 0.00
CA GLU A 38 12.80 -8.81 -1.26
C GLU A 38 12.12 -7.44 -1.27
N ALA A 39 11.45 -7.07 -0.17
CA ALA A 39 10.79 -5.79 -0.01
C ALA A 39 11.79 -4.62 -0.13
N LEU A 40 12.99 -4.76 0.46
CA LEU A 40 14.05 -3.77 0.31
C LEU A 40 14.56 -3.73 -1.14
N LYS A 41 14.78 -4.89 -1.75
CA LYS A 41 15.29 -5.00 -3.13
C LYS A 41 14.36 -4.33 -4.15
N VAL A 42 13.04 -4.45 -3.98
CA VAL A 42 12.06 -3.83 -4.88
C VAL A 42 11.69 -2.39 -4.50
N GLY A 43 12.26 -1.85 -3.41
CA GLY A 43 11.98 -0.49 -2.94
C GLY A 43 10.64 -0.34 -2.21
N LEU A 44 10.02 -1.43 -1.76
CA LEU A 44 8.79 -1.39 -0.96
C LEU A 44 9.06 -0.87 0.47
N VAL A 45 10.27 -1.07 0.97
CA VAL A 45 10.76 -0.52 2.25
C VAL A 45 12.12 0.14 2.05
N ASP A 46 12.42 1.15 2.85
CA ASP A 46 13.68 1.91 2.74
C ASP A 46 14.85 1.30 3.53
N GLU A 47 14.57 0.46 4.54
CA GLU A 47 15.59 -0.11 5.43
C GLU A 47 15.09 -1.41 6.08
N VAL A 48 15.97 -2.42 6.17
CA VAL A 48 15.73 -3.67 6.92
C VAL A 48 16.75 -3.75 8.04
N VAL A 49 16.28 -4.03 9.25
CA VAL A 49 17.11 -4.16 10.45
C VAL A 49 16.62 -5.32 11.32
N PRO A 50 17.48 -5.87 12.21
CA PRO A 50 17.04 -6.82 13.21
C PRO A 50 15.84 -6.32 14.01
N GLN A 51 14.88 -7.21 14.30
CA GLN A 51 13.62 -6.87 14.97
C GLN A 51 13.80 -6.01 16.24
N PRO A 52 14.76 -6.28 17.16
CA PRO A 52 14.93 -5.45 18.36
C PRO A 52 15.35 -4.01 18.08
N LEU A 53 15.87 -3.71 16.88
CA LEU A 53 16.39 -2.40 16.50
C LEU A 53 15.37 -1.53 15.75
N VAL A 54 14.24 -2.09 15.30
CA VAL A 54 13.25 -1.40 14.46
C VAL A 54 12.82 -0.08 15.08
N MET A 55 12.40 -0.08 16.35
CA MET A 55 11.94 1.14 17.04
C MET A 55 13.04 2.17 17.20
N LYS A 56 14.25 1.73 17.58
CA LYS A 56 15.41 2.62 17.74
C LYS A 56 15.76 3.31 16.41
N ARG A 57 15.74 2.56 15.30
CA ARG A 57 16.04 3.07 13.96
C ARG A 57 14.94 3.98 13.44
N ALA A 58 13.67 3.61 13.61
CA ALA A 58 12.52 4.44 13.24
C ALA A 58 12.55 5.80 13.98
N GLN A 59 12.82 5.81 15.29
CA GLN A 59 12.95 7.06 16.05
C GLN A 59 14.13 7.92 15.58
N LYS A 60 15.27 7.29 15.27
CA LYS A 60 16.44 8.01 14.73
C LYS A 60 16.09 8.67 13.38
N LYS A 61 15.41 7.96 12.48
CA LYS A 61 14.93 8.51 11.20
C LYS A 61 13.92 9.63 11.42
N ALA A 62 12.90 9.43 12.26
CA ALA A 62 11.91 10.46 12.58
C ALA A 62 12.57 11.74 13.10
N LYS A 63 13.56 11.63 14.00
CA LYS A 63 14.36 12.77 14.49
C LYS A 63 15.14 13.46 13.36
N GLN A 64 15.65 12.71 12.38
CA GLN A 64 16.30 13.30 11.21
C GLN A 64 15.30 14.12 10.37
N TRP A 65 14.12 13.56 10.08
CA TRP A 65 13.07 14.26 9.33
C TRP A 65 12.52 15.49 10.07
N ALA A 66 12.41 15.41 11.40
CA ALA A 66 11.89 16.49 12.24
C ALA A 66 12.83 17.71 12.34
N LYS A 67 14.10 17.57 11.95
CA LYS A 67 15.04 18.72 11.88
C LYS A 67 14.78 19.63 10.69
N ILE A 68 14.03 19.18 9.70
CA ILE A 68 13.71 19.96 8.51
C ILE A 68 12.44 20.77 8.78
N SER A 69 12.41 22.03 8.33
CA SER A 69 11.23 22.90 8.47
C SER A 69 9.96 22.18 7.99
N PRO A 70 8.86 22.23 8.77
CA PRO A 70 7.58 21.65 8.38
C PRO A 70 7.11 22.14 7.00
N GLU A 71 7.24 23.43 6.73
CA GLU A 71 6.83 24.09 5.49
C GLU A 71 7.61 23.54 4.30
N ALA A 72 8.94 23.43 4.42
CA ALA A 72 9.79 22.89 3.36
C ALA A 72 9.47 21.40 3.06
N ARG A 73 9.21 20.59 4.09
CA ARG A 73 8.81 19.18 3.92
C ARG A 73 7.45 19.05 3.25
N VAL A 74 6.47 19.89 3.63
CA VAL A 74 5.14 19.91 3.02
C VAL A 74 5.26 20.30 1.55
N ALA A 75 5.97 21.38 1.23
CA ALA A 75 6.19 21.81 -0.15
C ALA A 75 6.82 20.70 -1.00
N SER A 76 7.90 20.06 -0.50
CA SER A 76 8.54 18.94 -1.20
C SER A 76 7.61 17.73 -1.41
N LYS A 77 6.75 17.44 -0.42
CA LYS A 77 5.76 16.35 -0.52
C LYS A 77 4.67 16.70 -1.53
N MET A 78 4.19 17.94 -1.56
CA MET A 78 3.17 18.36 -2.52
C MET A 78 3.69 18.33 -3.95
N LEU A 79 4.91 18.83 -4.20
CA LEU A 79 5.58 18.77 -5.51
C LEU A 79 5.59 17.35 -6.12
N THR A 80 5.64 16.31 -5.29
CA THR A 80 5.72 14.92 -5.74
C THR A 80 4.38 14.17 -5.69
N ARG A 81 3.34 14.72 -5.06
CA ARG A 81 2.09 14.00 -4.78
C ARG A 81 0.81 14.72 -5.17
N GLU A 82 0.87 16.00 -5.50
CA GLU A 82 -0.31 16.84 -5.77
C GLU A 82 -1.20 16.23 -6.86
N GLN A 83 -0.67 15.96 -8.05
CA GLN A 83 -1.44 15.34 -9.14
C GLN A 83 -2.14 14.04 -8.73
N TYR A 84 -1.50 13.20 -7.91
CA TYR A 84 -2.10 11.97 -7.41
C TYR A 84 -3.23 12.23 -6.41
N LEU A 85 -3.06 13.24 -5.55
CA LEU A 85 -4.10 13.63 -4.59
C LEU A 85 -5.33 14.14 -5.33
N ASP A 86 -5.14 14.91 -6.41
CA ASP A 86 -6.23 15.40 -7.25
C ASP A 86 -6.99 14.23 -7.90
N ASP A 87 -6.27 13.26 -8.49
CA ASP A 87 -6.87 12.05 -9.07
C ASP A 87 -7.66 11.26 -8.02
N LEU A 88 -7.08 11.04 -6.84
CA LEU A 88 -7.72 10.35 -5.71
C LEU A 88 -9.00 11.04 -5.26
N ILE A 89 -8.97 12.36 -5.11
CA ILE A 89 -10.13 13.15 -4.66
C ILE A 89 -11.21 13.14 -5.73
N LYS A 90 -10.84 13.35 -6.99
CA LYS A 90 -11.74 13.39 -8.14
C LYS A 90 -12.51 12.08 -8.32
N SER A 91 -11.84 10.93 -8.20
CA SER A 91 -12.47 9.61 -8.38
C SER A 91 -13.09 9.04 -7.10
N ARG A 92 -12.95 9.71 -5.95
CA ARG A 92 -13.28 9.14 -4.62
C ARG A 92 -14.69 8.57 -4.53
N LYS A 93 -15.69 9.32 -5.01
CA LYS A 93 -17.10 8.92 -4.91
C LYS A 93 -17.35 7.68 -5.76
N GLU A 94 -16.96 7.73 -7.03
CA GLU A 94 -17.13 6.63 -7.97
C GLU A 94 -16.40 5.36 -7.49
N ASP A 95 -15.15 5.50 -7.05
CA ASP A 95 -14.37 4.37 -6.51
C ASP A 95 -15.05 3.75 -5.27
N THR A 96 -15.57 4.58 -4.38
CA THR A 96 -16.31 4.12 -3.19
C THR A 96 -17.58 3.37 -3.58
N ASP A 97 -18.37 3.92 -4.51
CA ASP A 97 -19.63 3.31 -4.97
C ASP A 97 -19.34 1.96 -5.67
N ASN A 98 -18.33 1.93 -6.54
CA ASN A 98 -17.88 0.73 -7.25
C ASN A 98 -17.39 -0.36 -6.27
N PHE A 99 -16.53 0.01 -5.32
CA PHE A 99 -16.03 -0.93 -4.31
C PHE A 99 -17.17 -1.47 -3.44
N CYS A 100 -18.08 -0.61 -2.98
CA CYS A 100 -19.22 -1.02 -2.16
C CYS A 100 -20.19 -1.94 -2.92
N SER A 101 -20.39 -1.71 -4.21
CA SER A 101 -21.18 -2.62 -5.07
C SER A 101 -20.47 -3.97 -5.23
N PHE A 102 -19.19 -3.95 -5.61
CA PHE A 102 -18.36 -5.13 -5.84
C PHE A 102 -18.26 -6.03 -4.61
N ILE A 103 -17.92 -5.46 -3.44
CA ILE A 103 -17.69 -6.22 -2.21
C ILE A 103 -18.97 -6.91 -1.73
N LYS A 104 -20.16 -6.35 -2.04
CA LYS A 104 -21.47 -6.91 -1.64
C LYS A 104 -21.95 -8.03 -2.56
N THR A 105 -21.27 -8.30 -3.68
CA THR A 105 -21.66 -9.40 -4.57
C THR A 105 -21.56 -10.75 -3.86
N LYS A 106 -22.47 -11.68 -4.19
CA LYS A 106 -22.49 -13.03 -3.60
C LYS A 106 -21.15 -13.74 -3.76
N THR A 107 -20.56 -13.67 -4.96
CA THR A 107 -19.28 -14.29 -5.28
C THR A 107 -18.17 -13.83 -4.33
N VAL A 108 -18.05 -12.52 -4.12
CA VAL A 108 -17.02 -11.95 -3.25
C VAL A 108 -17.30 -12.30 -1.78
N GLN A 109 -18.55 -12.17 -1.32
CA GLN A 109 -18.93 -12.51 0.06
C GLN A 109 -18.69 -13.97 0.42
N SER A 110 -18.99 -14.90 -0.49
CA SER A 110 -18.69 -16.33 -0.31
C SER A 110 -17.19 -16.60 -0.25
N GLY A 111 -16.40 -15.96 -1.13
CA GLY A 111 -14.93 -16.07 -1.11
C GLY A 111 -14.32 -15.55 0.20
N LEU A 112 -14.76 -14.39 0.68
CA LEU A 112 -14.30 -13.81 1.95
C LEU A 112 -14.67 -14.69 3.14
N SER A 113 -15.89 -15.24 3.17
CA SER A 113 -16.35 -16.13 4.24
C SER A 113 -15.52 -17.41 4.31
N ALA A 114 -15.25 -18.05 3.16
CA ALA A 114 -14.38 -19.22 3.08
C ALA A 114 -12.95 -18.91 3.55
N TYR A 115 -12.40 -17.75 3.14
CA TYR A 115 -11.08 -17.33 3.56
C TYR A 115 -11.00 -17.08 5.08
N LEU A 116 -11.97 -16.38 5.67
CA LEU A 116 -12.04 -16.17 7.12
C LEU A 116 -12.13 -17.48 7.90
N ALA A 117 -12.92 -18.45 7.42
CA ALA A 117 -12.98 -19.78 8.03
C ALA A 117 -11.64 -20.52 7.98
N SER A 118 -10.85 -20.33 6.91
CA SER A 118 -9.49 -20.89 6.81
C SER A 118 -8.52 -20.23 7.78
N LEU A 119 -8.61 -18.91 7.97
CA LEU A 119 -7.77 -18.16 8.92
C LEU A 119 -8.01 -18.59 10.36
N LYS A 120 -9.26 -18.88 10.74
CA LYS A 120 -9.60 -19.37 12.08
C LYS A 120 -8.97 -20.73 12.42
N LYS A 121 -8.64 -21.54 11.41
CA LYS A 121 -8.05 -22.88 11.58
C LYS A 121 -6.53 -22.86 11.69
N ARG A 122 -5.89 -21.72 11.43
CA ARG A 122 -4.44 -21.53 11.59
C ARG A 122 -4.15 -20.97 12.97
#